data_AF-A0A7S1VTC3-F1
#
_entry.id   AF-A0A7S1VTC3-F1
#
_cell.length_a   1.000
_cell.length_b   1.000
_cell.length_c   1.000
_cell.angle_alpha   90.00
_cell.angle_beta   90.00
_cell.angle_gamma   90.00
#
_symmetry.space_group_name_H-M   'P 1'
#
loop_
_entity.id
_entity.type
_entity.pdbx_description
1 polymer ?
#
loop_
_entity_poly.entity_id
_entity_poly.type
_entity_poly.pdbx_seq_one_letter_code
_entity_poly.pdbx_strand_id
1 'polypeptide(L)'
;GAFIAPTGTRSSPSCGHRTSASQQTFRLFSSAALASSATDTADDVVETSVNALLEKRIPQEAAKFKIVTCSATACCKKRKAFQMDDLATFGAMFGRIQESGLPVQVEETTCLGACKYAPSIGVQHEDYHGTVALEGMTQMEFDSSTFHNVVTEEDADRVWEAVQNSIVVMASSDE
;
A
#
# COMPACT_ATOMS: atom_id res chain seq x y z
N GLY A 1 9.15 39.58 -32.32
CA GLY A 1 9.01 38.68 -33.49
C GLY A 1 7.91 37.70 -33.19
N ALA A 2 7.03 37.43 -34.16
CA ALA A 2 5.99 36.42 -34.01
C ALA A 2 6.58 35.01 -34.24
N PHE A 3 6.03 34.00 -33.56
CA PHE A 3 6.18 32.60 -33.98
C PHE A 3 4.84 31.87 -33.86
N ILE A 4 4.61 30.98 -34.81
CA ILE A 4 3.29 30.42 -35.17
C ILE A 4 3.16 29.01 -34.57
N ALA A 5 1.91 28.58 -34.32
CA ALA A 5 1.57 27.23 -33.88
C ALA A 5 1.96 26.14 -34.90
N PRO A 6 1.76 24.87 -34.55
CA PRO A 6 0.74 24.16 -35.33
C PRO A 6 -0.27 23.38 -34.50
N THR A 7 -1.51 23.40 -34.98
CA THR A 7 -2.63 22.54 -34.58
C THR A 7 -2.42 21.10 -35.07
N GLY A 8 -2.69 20.10 -34.22
CA GLY A 8 -2.70 18.68 -34.59
C GLY A 8 -4.05 18.01 -34.29
N THR A 9 -4.93 17.95 -35.29
CA THR A 9 -6.20 17.21 -35.22
C THR A 9 -6.01 15.73 -35.53
N ARG A 10 -6.66 14.83 -34.79
CA ARG A 10 -6.98 13.49 -35.32
C ARG A 10 -8.27 12.93 -34.71
N SER A 11 -9.13 12.37 -35.55
CA SER A 11 -10.46 11.85 -35.21
C SER A 11 -10.59 10.37 -35.56
N SER A 12 -11.51 9.69 -34.87
CA SER A 12 -12.20 8.45 -35.30
C SER A 12 -11.36 7.14 -35.28
N PRO A 13 -11.99 5.93 -35.28
CA PRO A 13 -13.42 5.64 -35.43
C PRO A 13 -14.06 4.71 -34.36
N SER A 14 -15.38 4.51 -34.49
CA SER A 14 -16.21 3.57 -33.71
C SER A 14 -16.57 2.29 -34.47
N CYS A 15 -16.33 1.10 -33.88
CA CYS A 15 -16.94 -0.22 -34.20
C CYS A 15 -16.50 -1.27 -33.14
N GLY A 16 -17.16 -2.40 -32.86
CA GLY A 16 -18.49 -2.89 -33.26
C GLY A 16 -18.61 -4.43 -33.25
N HIS A 17 -19.80 -4.96 -32.90
CA HIS A 17 -20.17 -6.41 -32.79
C HIS A 17 -19.52 -7.16 -31.59
N ARG A 18 -20.18 -8.03 -30.80
CA ARG A 18 -21.34 -8.97 -30.88
C ARG A 18 -20.97 -10.43 -31.19
N THR A 19 -20.73 -11.21 -30.13
CA THR A 19 -20.86 -12.68 -30.00
C THR A 19 -21.12 -12.96 -28.50
N SER A 20 -22.23 -13.55 -28.05
CA SER A 20 -22.72 -14.93 -28.25
C SER A 20 -21.80 -16.00 -27.67
N ALA A 21 -21.96 -16.29 -26.37
CA ALA A 21 -21.55 -17.56 -25.77
C ALA A 21 -22.77 -18.15 -25.03
N SER A 22 -23.16 -19.36 -25.44
CA SER A 22 -24.17 -20.20 -24.78
C SER A 22 -23.47 -21.37 -24.09
N GLN A 23 -24.20 -22.08 -23.23
CA GLN A 23 -23.75 -23.16 -22.31
C GLN A 23 -23.22 -22.62 -20.96
N GLN A 24 -23.44 -23.29 -19.81
CA GLN A 24 -24.10 -24.59 -19.62
C GLN A 24 -24.80 -24.68 -18.25
N THR A 25 -25.94 -25.34 -18.22
CA THR A 25 -26.64 -25.72 -16.99
C THR A 25 -25.90 -26.88 -16.31
N PHE A 26 -25.56 -26.76 -15.02
CA PHE A 26 -25.47 -27.93 -14.15
C PHE A 26 -25.92 -27.57 -12.73
N ARG A 27 -26.81 -28.39 -12.19
CA ARG A 27 -27.35 -28.25 -10.84
C ARG A 27 -27.32 -29.62 -10.16
N LEU A 28 -26.84 -29.61 -8.91
CA LEU A 28 -27.18 -30.50 -7.81
C LEU A 28 -26.45 -31.86 -7.61
N PHE A 29 -25.97 -31.97 -6.36
CA PHE A 29 -25.86 -33.14 -5.48
C PHE A 29 -25.16 -34.43 -5.93
N SER A 30 -24.12 -34.79 -5.18
CA SER A 30 -24.20 -35.97 -4.31
C SER A 30 -23.24 -35.87 -3.11
N SER A 31 -23.69 -36.41 -1.98
CA SER A 31 -23.02 -36.35 -0.68
C SER A 31 -21.95 -37.44 -0.53
N ALA A 32 -20.92 -37.16 0.26
CA ALA A 32 -20.18 -38.19 1.01
C ALA A 32 -19.68 -37.59 2.32
N ALA A 33 -20.05 -38.21 3.45
CA ALA A 33 -19.51 -37.87 4.76
C ALA A 33 -18.21 -38.65 4.99
N LEU A 34 -17.22 -38.01 5.63
CA LEU A 34 -16.20 -38.69 6.41
C LEU A 34 -16.04 -37.98 7.74
N ALA A 35 -15.94 -38.76 8.81
CA ALA A 35 -16.01 -38.29 10.18
C ALA A 35 -14.62 -38.13 10.81
N SER A 36 -14.56 -37.20 11.76
CA SER A 36 -13.74 -37.24 12.98
C SER A 36 -12.24 -37.58 12.89
N SER A 37 -11.43 -36.59 13.23
CA SER A 37 -10.34 -36.76 14.18
C SER A 37 -10.38 -35.62 15.18
N ALA A 38 -11.06 -35.82 16.32
CA ALA A 38 -10.89 -34.96 17.47
C ALA A 38 -9.70 -35.49 18.27
N THR A 39 -8.61 -34.73 18.32
CA THR A 39 -7.43 -35.02 19.16
C THR A 39 -7.11 -33.79 19.99
N ASP A 40 -7.24 -33.98 21.30
CA ASP A 40 -6.67 -33.22 22.41
C ASP A 40 -6.67 -31.69 22.37
N THR A 41 -7.68 -31.15 23.06
CA THR A 41 -7.79 -29.76 23.51
C THR A 41 -6.70 -29.38 24.52
N ALA A 42 -5.66 -28.67 24.07
CA ALA A 42 -4.73 -27.95 24.95
C ALA A 42 -4.23 -26.61 24.34
N ASP A 43 -3.89 -26.58 23.05
CA ASP A 43 -3.33 -25.39 22.38
C ASP A 43 -4.37 -24.30 22.01
N ASP A 44 -5.61 -24.68 21.70
CA ASP A 44 -6.67 -23.79 21.17
C ASP A 44 -6.97 -22.56 22.08
N VAL A 45 -6.84 -22.76 23.40
CA VAL A 45 -7.07 -21.71 24.41
C VAL A 45 -5.91 -20.70 24.47
N VAL A 46 -4.69 -21.14 24.15
CA VAL A 46 -3.49 -20.29 24.14
C VAL A 46 -3.48 -19.45 22.86
N GLU A 47 -3.74 -20.06 21.70
CA GLU A 47 -3.76 -19.37 20.40
C GLU A 47 -4.85 -18.27 20.35
N THR A 48 -6.05 -18.56 20.87
CA THR A 48 -7.12 -17.56 21.02
C THR A 48 -6.69 -16.37 21.91
N SER A 49 -5.89 -16.63 22.95
CA SER A 49 -5.43 -15.61 23.89
C SER A 49 -4.35 -14.70 23.29
N VAL A 50 -3.42 -15.26 22.51
CA VAL A 50 -2.37 -14.49 21.82
C VAL A 50 -2.99 -13.59 20.74
N ASN A 51 -3.92 -14.11 19.93
CA ASN A 51 -4.62 -13.32 18.92
C ASN A 51 -5.40 -12.14 19.54
N ALA A 52 -6.11 -12.36 20.66
CA ALA A 52 -6.84 -11.30 21.38
C ALA A 52 -5.94 -10.25 22.07
N LEU A 53 -4.63 -10.53 22.23
CA LEU A 53 -3.62 -9.57 22.67
C LEU A 53 -3.05 -8.81 21.47
N LEU A 54 -2.75 -9.50 20.36
CA LEU A 54 -2.32 -8.89 19.10
C LEU A 54 -3.35 -7.87 18.57
N GLU A 55 -4.64 -8.22 18.55
CA GLU A 55 -5.72 -7.28 18.15
C GLU A 55 -5.76 -5.99 18.99
N LYS A 56 -5.24 -6.02 20.24
CA LYS A 56 -5.15 -4.84 21.11
C LYS A 56 -3.84 -4.07 20.96
N ARG A 57 -2.73 -4.75 20.64
CA ARG A 57 -1.42 -4.13 20.40
C ARG A 57 -1.31 -3.52 19.00
N ILE A 58 -1.88 -4.14 17.97
CA ILE A 58 -1.82 -3.66 16.58
C ILE A 58 -2.25 -2.18 16.45
N PRO A 59 -3.37 -1.72 17.04
CA PRO A 59 -3.72 -0.29 17.02
C PRO A 59 -2.79 0.61 17.82
N GLN A 60 -2.13 0.09 18.87
CA GLN A 60 -1.18 0.85 19.68
C GLN A 60 0.12 1.06 18.91
N GLU A 61 0.67 0.00 18.31
CA GLU A 61 1.86 0.07 17.46
C GLU A 61 1.58 0.88 16.19
N ALA A 62 0.44 0.70 15.53
CA ALA A 62 0.04 1.49 14.37
C ALA A 62 0.04 3.01 14.64
N ALA A 63 -0.30 3.45 15.86
CA ALA A 63 -0.32 4.87 16.22
C ALA A 63 1.09 5.50 16.26
N LYS A 64 2.14 4.68 16.41
CA LYS A 64 3.55 5.09 16.40
C LYS A 64 4.10 5.33 14.99
N PHE A 65 3.47 4.73 13.97
CA PHE A 65 3.88 4.86 12.58
C PHE A 65 3.34 6.14 11.94
N LYS A 66 4.22 6.82 11.19
CA LYS A 66 3.88 7.99 10.38
C LYS A 66 4.43 7.82 8.96
N ILE A 67 3.55 7.86 7.97
CA ILE A 67 3.91 7.85 6.55
C ILE A 67 4.13 9.30 6.09
N VAL A 68 5.34 9.61 5.64
CA VAL A 68 5.71 10.94 5.15
C VAL A 68 5.90 10.94 3.63
N THR A 69 5.07 11.71 2.94
CA THR A 69 5.12 11.83 1.48
C THR A 69 5.91 13.07 1.05
N CYS A 70 6.77 12.94 0.04
CA CYS A 70 7.68 14.02 -0.33
C CYS A 70 7.02 15.05 -1.29
N SER A 71 6.73 16.24 -0.79
CA SER A 71 6.13 17.37 -1.52
C SER A 71 7.16 18.37 -2.07
N ALA A 72 8.45 17.99 -2.11
CA ALA A 72 9.51 18.74 -2.78
C ALA A 72 9.10 19.16 -4.20
N THR A 73 9.50 20.36 -4.62
CA THR A 73 9.31 20.82 -6.02
C THR A 73 9.90 19.85 -7.05
N ALA A 74 10.95 19.09 -6.70
CA ALA A 74 11.49 18.01 -7.52
C ALA A 74 10.53 16.81 -7.65
N CYS A 75 9.87 16.41 -6.55
CA CYS A 75 8.88 15.33 -6.54
C CYS A 75 7.60 15.72 -7.28
N CYS A 76 7.08 16.94 -7.06
CA CYS A 76 5.92 17.46 -7.77
C CYS A 76 6.18 17.55 -9.29
N LYS A 77 7.36 18.04 -9.71
CA LYS A 77 7.77 18.03 -11.13
C LYS A 77 7.77 16.62 -11.75
N LYS A 78 8.21 15.61 -11.00
CA LYS A 78 8.16 14.22 -11.45
C LYS A 78 6.74 13.66 -11.50
N ARG A 79 5.90 13.90 -10.49
CA ARG A 79 4.48 13.54 -10.50
C ARG A 79 3.76 14.07 -11.75
N LYS A 80 3.98 15.34 -12.10
CA LYS A 80 3.45 15.94 -13.34
C LYS A 80 3.98 15.30 -14.62
N ALA A 81 5.23 14.83 -14.63
CA ALA A 81 5.78 14.08 -15.77
C ALA A 81 5.11 12.70 -15.95
N PHE A 82 4.65 12.08 -14.86
CA PHE A 82 3.80 10.88 -14.86
C PHE A 82 2.30 11.18 -15.01
N GLN A 83 1.91 12.43 -15.29
CA GLN A 83 0.50 12.88 -15.39
C GLN A 83 -0.32 12.71 -14.10
N MET A 84 0.36 12.58 -12.95
CA MET A 84 -0.27 12.53 -11.62
C MET A 84 -0.52 13.95 -11.08
N ASP A 85 -1.51 14.06 -10.19
CA ASP A 85 -1.75 15.26 -9.40
C ASP A 85 -0.63 15.54 -8.37
N ASP A 86 -0.48 16.81 -7.98
CA ASP A 86 0.51 17.26 -6.98
C ASP A 86 0.32 16.62 -5.59
N LEU A 87 -0.86 16.09 -5.27
CA LEU A 87 -1.18 15.39 -4.02
C LEU A 87 -1.54 13.91 -4.22
N ALA A 88 -1.46 13.36 -5.45
CA ALA A 88 -1.89 11.99 -5.75
C ALA A 88 -1.31 10.92 -4.78
N THR A 89 0.01 10.94 -4.57
CA THR A 89 0.71 10.02 -3.65
C THR A 89 0.27 10.18 -2.18
N PHE A 90 -0.08 11.40 -1.75
CA PHE A 90 -0.62 11.63 -0.40
C PHE A 90 -2.04 11.06 -0.28
N GLY A 91 -2.90 11.33 -1.26
CA GLY A 91 -4.26 10.80 -1.32
C GLY A 91 -4.30 9.26 -1.34
N ALA A 92 -3.41 8.63 -2.12
CA ALA A 92 -3.30 7.17 -2.21
C ALA A 92 -2.97 6.50 -0.86
N MET A 93 -2.06 7.07 -0.06
CA MET A 93 -1.75 6.54 1.27
C MET A 93 -2.85 6.86 2.30
N PHE A 94 -3.43 8.06 2.22
CA PHE A 94 -4.49 8.49 3.13
C PHE A 94 -5.78 7.66 2.95
N GLY A 95 -6.14 7.30 1.71
CA GLY A 95 -7.25 6.41 1.42
C GLY A 95 -7.08 5.02 2.05
N ARG A 96 -5.93 4.38 1.83
CA ARG A 96 -5.59 3.05 2.40
C ARG A 96 -5.67 3.03 3.93
N ILE A 97 -5.20 4.09 4.58
CA ILE A 97 -5.28 4.20 6.04
C ILE A 97 -6.73 4.34 6.51
N GLN A 98 -7.56 5.16 5.85
CA GLN A 98 -9.00 5.23 6.15
C GLN A 98 -9.72 3.89 5.96
N GLU A 99 -9.39 3.15 4.90
CA GLU A 99 -9.98 1.84 4.62
C GLU A 99 -9.55 0.77 5.64
N SER A 100 -8.30 0.84 6.13
CA SER A 100 -7.78 -0.10 7.14
C SER A 100 -8.33 0.11 8.55
N GLY A 101 -8.78 1.32 8.89
CA GLY A 101 -9.15 1.70 10.26
C GLY A 101 -8.00 1.78 11.26
N LEU A 102 -6.75 1.61 10.84
CA LEU A 102 -5.57 1.71 11.71
C LEU A 102 -5.17 3.18 11.96
N PRO A 103 -4.76 3.56 13.18
CA PRO A 103 -4.45 4.95 13.55
C PRO A 103 -3.08 5.47 13.04
N VAL A 104 -2.63 5.02 11.87
CA VAL A 104 -1.36 5.47 11.25
C VAL A 104 -1.49 6.91 10.76
N GLN A 105 -0.49 7.76 11.00
CA GLN A 105 -0.52 9.15 10.53
C GLN A 105 0.00 9.28 9.08
N VAL A 106 -0.58 10.16 8.28
CA VAL A 106 -0.04 10.56 6.96
C VAL A 106 0.26 12.05 6.95
N GLU A 107 1.47 12.43 6.57
CA GLU A 107 1.89 13.82 6.44
C GLU A 107 2.64 14.07 5.12
N GLU A 108 2.75 15.34 4.76
CA GLU A 108 3.63 15.81 3.70
C GLU A 108 4.91 16.40 4.29
N THR A 109 6.05 16.16 3.65
CA THR A 109 7.34 16.71 4.05
C THR A 109 8.14 17.26 2.86
N THR A 110 9.02 18.21 3.13
CA THR A 110 9.69 19.01 2.09
C THR A 110 10.67 18.20 1.26
N CYS A 111 11.54 17.38 1.85
CA CYS A 111 12.53 16.60 1.11
C CYS A 111 13.00 15.39 1.91
N LEU A 112 12.97 14.20 1.30
CA LEU A 112 13.45 12.95 1.89
C LEU A 112 14.86 12.53 1.39
N GLY A 113 15.59 13.43 0.70
CA GLY A 113 16.88 13.11 0.06
C GLY A 113 16.78 12.24 -1.21
N ALA A 114 15.79 11.35 -1.29
CA ALA A 114 15.57 10.44 -2.42
C ALA A 114 14.85 11.06 -3.64
N CYS A 115 14.73 12.39 -3.73
CA CYS A 115 14.00 13.07 -4.82
C CYS A 115 14.50 12.74 -6.24
N LYS A 116 15.72 12.22 -6.38
CA LYS A 116 16.24 11.65 -7.64
C LYS A 116 15.37 10.50 -8.17
N TYR A 117 14.74 9.74 -7.28
CA TYR A 117 13.88 8.59 -7.58
C TYR A 117 12.40 8.86 -7.26
N ALA A 118 11.98 10.13 -7.25
CA ALA A 118 10.61 10.53 -6.98
C ALA A 118 9.57 9.90 -7.94
N PRO A 119 8.29 9.75 -7.53
CA PRO A 119 7.74 10.10 -6.22
C PRO A 119 8.31 9.21 -5.10
N SER A 120 8.64 9.80 -3.96
CA SER A 120 9.29 9.10 -2.85
C SER A 120 8.49 9.24 -1.56
N ILE A 121 8.37 8.13 -0.83
CA ILE A 121 7.68 8.05 0.47
C ILE A 121 8.68 7.55 1.51
N GLY A 122 8.64 8.12 2.70
CA GLY A 122 9.34 7.62 3.87
C GLY A 122 8.33 7.13 4.90
N VAL A 123 8.76 6.20 5.75
CA VAL A 123 8.01 5.81 6.95
C VAL A 123 8.85 6.23 8.15
N GLN A 124 8.23 6.82 9.15
CA GLN A 124 8.83 7.19 10.43
C GLN A 124 8.12 6.41 11.54
N HIS A 125 8.82 6.22 12.65
CA HIS A 125 8.33 5.52 13.84
C HIS A 125 8.74 6.31 15.07
N GLU A 126 7.89 6.41 16.11
CA GLU A 126 8.15 7.33 17.24
C GLU A 126 9.46 7.04 17.98
N ASP A 127 9.83 5.76 18.12
CA ASP A 127 11.08 5.31 18.76
C ASP A 127 12.36 5.56 17.93
N TYR A 128 12.24 5.93 16.64
CA TYR A 128 13.37 6.05 15.72
C TYR A 128 13.49 7.44 15.09
N HIS A 129 14.67 8.04 15.17
CA HIS A 129 14.93 9.35 14.56
C HIS A 129 15.18 9.24 13.05
N GLY A 130 14.21 9.69 12.25
CA GLY A 130 14.31 9.79 10.79
C GLY A 130 13.33 8.85 10.10
N THR A 131 13.64 8.46 8.86
CA THR A 131 12.88 7.42 8.18
C THR A 131 13.48 6.04 8.44
N VAL A 132 12.62 5.06 8.70
CA VAL A 132 12.98 3.65 8.91
C VAL A 132 12.94 2.89 7.60
N ALA A 133 13.88 1.96 7.41
CA ALA A 133 13.84 0.99 6.34
C ALA A 133 12.96 -0.19 6.76
N LEU A 134 12.07 -0.64 5.88
CA LEU A 134 11.09 -1.70 6.16
C LEU A 134 11.35 -2.94 5.30
N GLU A 135 10.83 -4.08 5.73
CA GLU A 135 10.76 -5.28 4.89
C GLU A 135 9.91 -5.02 3.63
N GLY A 136 10.30 -5.59 2.49
CA GLY A 136 9.67 -5.32 1.18
C GLY A 136 10.25 -4.12 0.42
N MET A 137 11.18 -3.37 1.00
CA MET A 137 12.03 -2.42 0.27
C MET A 137 13.05 -3.14 -0.62
N THR A 138 13.32 -2.61 -1.81
CA THR A 138 14.49 -2.99 -2.61
C THR A 138 15.78 -2.47 -1.96
N GLN A 139 16.95 -3.01 -2.31
CA GLN A 139 18.22 -2.59 -1.71
C GLN A 139 18.45 -1.07 -1.78
N MET A 140 18.14 -0.42 -2.91
CA MET A 140 18.31 1.03 -3.06
C MET A 140 17.34 1.85 -2.18
N GLU A 141 16.14 1.32 -1.95
CA GLU A 141 15.14 1.93 -1.06
C GLU A 141 15.56 1.75 0.41
N PHE A 142 16.07 0.56 0.76
CA PHE A 142 16.61 0.24 2.08
C PHE A 142 17.82 1.12 2.44
N ASP A 143 18.80 1.23 1.53
CA ASP A 143 20.00 2.07 1.69
C ASP A 143 19.68 3.57 1.89
N SER A 144 18.48 4.00 1.47
CA SER A 144 18.01 5.38 1.60
C SER A 144 16.79 5.54 2.50
N SER A 145 16.41 4.47 3.23
CA SER A 145 15.22 4.37 4.10
C SER A 145 13.96 5.03 3.51
N THR A 146 13.73 4.86 2.20
CA THR A 146 12.62 5.51 1.47
C THR A 146 12.18 4.66 0.29
N PHE A 147 10.87 4.55 0.10
CA PHE A 147 10.28 3.96 -1.11
C PHE A 147 10.43 4.90 -2.31
N HIS A 148 10.73 4.33 -3.47
CA HIS A 148 11.05 5.03 -4.71
C HIS A 148 9.99 4.76 -5.77
N ASN A 149 9.84 5.70 -6.71
CA ASN A 149 8.97 5.60 -7.87
C ASN A 149 7.53 5.19 -7.55
N VAL A 150 6.94 5.72 -6.47
CA VAL A 150 5.55 5.37 -6.09
C VAL A 150 4.57 6.11 -6.99
N VAL A 151 4.20 5.48 -8.11
CA VAL A 151 3.44 6.08 -9.23
C VAL A 151 2.09 5.39 -9.45
N THR A 152 2.00 4.08 -9.27
CA THR A 152 0.74 3.33 -9.45
C THR A 152 0.08 2.99 -8.11
N GLU A 153 -1.14 2.46 -8.16
CA GLU A 153 -1.82 1.96 -6.96
C GLU A 153 -1.09 0.74 -6.39
N GLU A 154 -0.56 -0.15 -7.24
CA GLU A 154 0.23 -1.31 -6.82
C GLU A 154 1.54 -0.90 -6.12
N ASP A 155 2.16 0.22 -6.52
CA ASP A 155 3.29 0.78 -5.79
C ASP A 155 2.88 1.25 -4.39
N ALA A 156 1.71 1.89 -4.25
CA ALA A 156 1.19 2.38 -2.98
C ALA A 156 0.72 1.23 -2.06
N ASP A 157 0.15 0.16 -2.63
CA ASP A 157 -0.16 -1.08 -1.93
C ASP A 157 1.11 -1.70 -1.36
N ARG A 158 2.21 -1.80 -2.12
CA ARG A 158 3.50 -2.30 -1.62
C ARG A 158 4.03 -1.48 -0.44
N VAL A 159 3.89 -0.16 -0.45
CA VAL A 159 4.27 0.70 0.68
C VAL A 159 3.39 0.40 1.90
N TRP A 160 2.09 0.22 1.68
CA TRP A 160 1.14 -0.04 2.75
C TRP A 160 1.30 -1.44 3.37
N GLU A 161 1.46 -2.49 2.56
CA GLU A 161 1.76 -3.85 3.01
C GLU A 161 3.04 -3.90 3.86
N ALA A 162 4.10 -3.20 3.44
CA ALA A 162 5.34 -3.10 4.22
C ALA A 162 5.12 -2.45 5.60
N VAL A 163 4.27 -1.42 5.69
CA VAL A 163 3.88 -0.80 6.96
C VAL A 163 3.03 -1.74 7.80
N GLN A 164 2.03 -2.41 7.22
CA GLN A 164 1.18 -3.37 7.95
C GLN A 164 1.99 -4.55 8.50
N ASN A 165 2.88 -5.14 7.70
CA ASN A 165 3.77 -6.22 8.13
C ASN A 165 4.67 -5.75 9.29
N SER A 166 5.22 -4.53 9.19
CA SER A 166 6.06 -3.97 10.25
C SER A 166 5.28 -3.74 11.56
N ILE A 167 4.03 -3.26 11.49
CA ILE A 167 3.14 -3.12 12.65
C ILE A 167 2.88 -4.48 13.30
N VAL A 168 2.58 -5.51 12.51
CA VAL A 168 2.30 -6.87 13.02
C VAL A 168 3.55 -7.46 13.69
N VAL A 169 4.72 -7.34 13.05
CA VAL A 169 5.99 -7.84 13.59
C VAL A 169 6.38 -7.12 14.88
N MET A 170 6.20 -5.80 14.98
CA MET A 170 6.46 -5.07 16.23
C MET A 170 5.45 -5.46 17.33
N ALA A 171 4.16 -5.54 17.00
CA ALA A 171 3.12 -5.98 17.94
C ALA A 171 3.32 -7.43 18.44
N SER A 172 4.00 -8.29 17.68
CA SER A 172 4.32 -9.67 18.08
C SER A 172 5.67 -9.83 18.79
N SER A 173 6.58 -8.86 18.70
CA SER A 173 7.96 -9.00 19.20
C SER A 173 8.21 -8.47 20.61
N ASP A 174 7.21 -7.82 21.23
CA ASP A 174 7.25 -7.34 22.62
C ASP A 174 6.93 -8.47 23.63
N GLU A 175 7.81 -9.49 23.68
CA GLU A 175 7.85 -10.58 24.69
C GLU A 175 9.15 -10.58 25.52
#